data_AF-A0A1U7M4V6-F1
#
_entry.id   AF-A0A1U7M4V6-F1
#
_cell.length_a   1.000
_cell.length_b   1.000
_cell.length_c   1.000
_cell.angle_alpha   90.00
_cell.angle_beta   90.00
_cell.angle_gamma   90.00
#
_symmetry.space_group_name_H-M   'P 1'
#
loop_
_entity.id
_entity.type
_entity.pdbx_description
1 polymer ?
#
loop_
_entity_poly.entity_id
_entity_poly.type
_entity_poly.pdbx_seq_one_letter_code
_entity_poly.pdbx_strand_id
1 'polypeptide(L)' 'MYYLIFIYTCETYVHEFNTEEDALKDYESYKHVSENICKIILSKGIQLNKEV' A
#
# COMPACT_ATOMS: atom_id res chain seq x y z
N MET A 1 4.15 12.01 1.60
CA MET A 1 2.97 11.18 1.29
C MET A 1 3.42 9.75 1.05
N TYR A 2 2.79 8.82 1.76
CA TYR A 2 3.02 7.37 1.72
C TYR A 2 1.71 6.69 1.33
N TYR A 3 1.80 5.53 0.71
CA TYR A 3 0.67 4.83 0.11
C TYR A 3 0.74 3.36 0.48
N LEU A 4 -0.38 2.81 0.90
CA LEU A 4 -0.57 1.38 1.07
C LEU A 4 -1.51 0.90 -0.04
N ILE A 5 -0.98 0.10 -0.95
CA ILE A 5 -1.69 -0.37 -2.14
C ILE A 5 -2.02 -1.84 -1.94
N PHE A 6 -3.31 -2.14 -1.96
CA PHE A 6 -3.86 -3.50 -1.87
C PHE A 6 -4.25 -3.95 -3.27
N ILE A 7 -3.69 -5.05 -3.72
CA ILE A 7 -3.98 -5.66 -5.03
C ILE A 7 -4.67 -7.00 -4.76
N TYR A 8 -5.96 -7.03 -5.02
CA TYR A 8 -6.77 -8.24 -5.13
C TYR A 8 -6.88 -8.58 -6.62
N THR A 9 -7.02 -9.87 -6.96
CA THR A 9 -7.12 -10.43 -8.32
C THR A 9 -7.34 -9.44 -9.48
N CYS A 10 -8.40 -8.62 -9.44
CA CYS A 10 -8.69 -7.57 -10.42
C CYS A 10 -8.97 -6.17 -9.82
N GLU A 11 -8.81 -5.99 -8.52
CA GLU A 11 -9.16 -4.74 -7.81
C GLU A 11 -7.95 -4.14 -7.10
N THR A 12 -7.82 -2.82 -7.14
CA THR A 12 -6.76 -2.08 -6.45
C THR A 12 -7.36 -1.04 -5.53
N TYR A 13 -6.97 -1.09 -4.25
CA TYR A 13 -7.36 -0.11 -3.24
C TYR A 13 -6.11 0.61 -2.74
N VAL A 14 -6.21 1.93 -2.57
CA VAL A 14 -5.08 2.77 -2.15
C VAL A 14 -5.48 3.54 -0.91
N HIS A 15 -4.69 3.38 0.15
CA HIS A 15 -4.75 4.23 1.33
C HIS A 15 -3.60 5.24 1.30
N GLU A 16 -3.90 6.49 1.59
CA GLU A 16 -2.93 7.58 1.60
C GLU A 16 -2.61 8.03 3.02
N PHE A 17 -1.33 8.28 3.28
CA PHE A 17 -0.81 8.69 4.57
C PHE A 17 0.12 9.89 4.45
N ASN A 18 0.05 10.80 5.41
CA ASN A 18 0.94 11.95 5.47
C ASN A 18 2.34 11.56 5.98
N THR A 19 2.42 10.61 6.91
CA THR A 19 3.65 10.17 7.57
C THR A 19 4.00 8.71 7.23
N GLU A 20 5.27 8.34 7.41
CA GLU A 20 5.75 6.97 7.25
C GLU A 20 5.25 6.06 8.38
N GLU A 21 5.21 6.59 9.60
CA GLU A 21 4.84 5.87 10.81
C GLU A 21 3.39 5.36 10.73
N ASP A 22 2.45 6.20 10.30
CA ASP A 22 1.05 5.81 10.13
C ASP A 22 0.90 4.72 9.06
N ALA A 23 1.63 4.85 7.94
CA ALA A 23 1.59 3.89 6.85
C ALA A 23 2.19 2.54 7.25
N LEU A 24 3.27 2.53 8.03
CA LEU A 24 3.89 1.32 8.57
C LEU A 24 2.99 0.61 9.57
N LYS A 25 2.32 1.36 10.45
CA LYS A 25 1.38 0.79 11.42
C LYS A 25 0.23 0.04 10.72
N ASP A 26 -0.28 0.61 9.62
CA ASP A 26 -1.33 -0.02 8.84
C ASP A 26 -0.77 -1.23 8.05
N TYR A 27 0.39 -1.10 7.42
CA TYR A 27 1.08 -2.21 6.75
C TYR A 27 1.30 -3.42 7.68
N GLU A 28 1.80 -3.19 8.90
CA GLU A 28 2.03 -4.22 9.90
C GLU A 28 0.75 -4.95 10.33
N SER A 29 -0.40 -4.26 10.28
CA SER A 29 -1.71 -4.84 10.57
C SER A 29 -2.18 -5.80 9.46
N TYR A 30 -1.73 -5.57 8.22
CA TYR A 30 -2.16 -6.36 7.05
C TYR A 30 -1.08 -7.27 6.45
N LYS A 31 0.20 -7.17 6.85
CA LYS A 31 1.29 -8.00 6.29
C LYS A 31 1.11 -9.51 6.47
N HIS A 32 0.22 -9.91 7.39
CA HIS A 32 -0.12 -11.31 7.63
C HIS A 32 -1.23 -11.84 6.71
N VAL A 33 -1.87 -10.97 5.92
CA VAL A 33 -2.78 -11.38 4.87
C VAL A 33 -1.99 -12.19 3.85
N SER A 34 -2.46 -13.41 3.57
CA SER A 34 -1.77 -14.30 2.62
C SER A 34 -1.64 -13.64 1.25
N GLU A 35 -0.45 -13.74 0.65
CA GLU A 35 -0.19 -13.25 -0.71
C GLU A 35 -1.11 -13.89 -1.77
N ASN A 36 -1.68 -15.07 -1.47
CA ASN A 36 -2.68 -15.73 -2.32
C ASN A 36 -4.04 -14.99 -2.34
N ILE A 37 -4.28 -14.11 -1.36
CA ILE A 37 -5.53 -13.34 -1.22
C ILE A 37 -5.29 -11.90 -1.66
N CYS A 38 -4.21 -11.28 -1.20
CA CYS A 38 -3.93 -9.87 -1.45
C CYS A 38 -2.43 -9.62 -1.45
N LYS A 39 -1.93 -8.92 -2.47
CA LYS A 39 -0.59 -8.35 -2.45
C LYS A 39 -0.67 -6.94 -1.88
N ILE A 40 0.21 -6.63 -0.93
CA ILE A 40 0.25 -5.33 -0.26
C ILE A 40 1.58 -4.66 -0.56
N ILE A 41 1.54 -3.41 -1.01
CA ILE A 41 2.72 -2.63 -1.35
C ILE A 41 2.69 -1.33 -0.55
N LEU A 42 3.72 -1.12 0.27
CA LEU A 42 3.99 0.19 0.87
C LEU A 42 4.92 0.97 -0.06
N SER A 43 4.50 2.16 -0.48
CA SER A 43 5.29 3.02 -1.37
C SER A 43 5.29 4.47 -0.92
N LYS A 44 6.35 5.21 -1.27
CA LYS A 44 6.47 6.64 -1.05
C LYS A 44 6.06 7.39 -2.31
N GLY A 45 5.22 8.42 -2.21
CA GLY A 45 4.55 9.07 -3.35
C GLY A 45 5.41 9.50 -4.54
N ILE A 46 6.66 9.88 -4.29
CA ILE A 46 7.59 10.25 -5.36
C ILE A 46 7.84 9.05 -6.31
N GLN A 47 7.71 7.82 -5.84
CA GLN A 47 7.86 6.59 -6.65
C GLN A 47 6.60 6.23 -7.46
N LEU A 48 5.42 6.73 -7.08
CA LEU A 48 4.15 6.43 -7.76
C LEU A 48 3.80 7.43 -8.86
N ASN A 49 4.41 8.61 -8.86
CA ASN A 49 4.20 9.65 -9.87
C ASN A 49 4.95 9.35 -11.19
N LYS A 50 4.75 8.17 -11.78
CA LYS A 50 5.10 7.95 -13.19
C LYS A 50 3.93 8.45 -14.05
N GLU A 51 3.91 9.76 -14.31
CA GLU A 51 3.06 10.35 -15.32
C GLU A 51 3.57 9.89 -16.71
N VAL A 52 2.68 9.28 -17.51
CA VAL A 52 2.94 8.90 -18.92
C VAL A 52 2.10 9.80 -19.81
#